data_AF-A0A258SPG1-F1
#
_entry.id   AF-A0A258SPG1-F1
#
_cell.length_a   1.000
_cell.length_b   1.000
_cell.length_c   1.000
_cell.angle_alpha   90.00
_cell.angle_beta   90.00
_cell.angle_gamma   90.00
#
_symmetry.space_group_name_H-M   'P 1'
#
loop_
_entity.id
_entity.type
_entity.pdbx_description
1 polymer ?
#
loop_
_entity_poly.entity_id
_entity_poly.type
_entity_poly.pdbx_seq_one_letter_code
_entity_poly.pdbx_strand_id
1 'polypeptide(L)'
;ITYGGGAEDSEFERTGLVEWSFGDLPEQVKFKRGGRELVGYPALVDNGESVDLRLLDTADAATGETRRGVVRLLRIALAAQFKQLDKDLSRETALALKFRNFGSADILREALISAIATRALMGDDDTPRKLKEFDKQKERAKPRVAVVKQALLRDVAEILDLHAQVTARLNAKPQFTAAMRDETSHLAALVPADFITATSWAHLRDLPRYLRGILKRLEKLPASEVRDSRGMASVLTLQNKFLARRAQVKGELPPALDDFRWQLEELRISLFAQELKTPYPVSAKRLDKLWDELARQPLV
;
A
#
# COMPACT_ATOMS: atom_id res chain seq x y z
N ILE A 1 -6.57 23.20 4.52
CA ILE A 1 -7.58 24.15 4.01
C ILE A 1 -6.84 25.02 3.00
N THR A 2 -7.34 25.17 1.78
CA THR A 2 -6.65 25.99 0.77
C THR A 2 -6.79 27.47 1.11
N TYR A 3 -5.71 28.24 0.98
CA TYR A 3 -5.76 29.69 1.11
C TYR A 3 -6.43 30.28 -0.14
N GLY A 4 -7.76 30.35 -0.17
CA GLY A 4 -8.51 30.90 -1.32
C GLY A 4 -8.02 32.30 -1.73
N GLY A 5 -7.77 32.50 -3.02
CA GLY A 5 -6.83 33.48 -3.56
C GLY A 5 -7.11 34.97 -3.34
N GLY A 6 -6.11 35.67 -2.82
CA GLY A 6 -5.84 37.09 -3.06
C GLY A 6 -4.79 37.29 -4.16
N ALA A 7 -4.63 38.52 -4.66
CA ALA A 7 -3.77 38.82 -5.82
C ALA A 7 -2.27 38.49 -5.63
N GLU A 8 -1.77 38.39 -4.39
CA GLU A 8 -0.41 37.93 -4.05
C GLU A 8 -0.30 36.39 -3.95
N ASP A 9 -1.42 35.65 -3.89
CA ASP A 9 -1.46 34.18 -3.93
C ASP A 9 -1.28 33.61 -5.37
N SER A 10 -1.22 34.48 -6.38
CA SER A 10 -1.43 34.08 -7.79
C SER A 10 -0.29 33.27 -8.43
N GLU A 11 0.94 33.32 -7.92
CA GLU A 11 2.07 32.60 -8.54
C GLU A 11 1.96 31.08 -8.35
N PHE A 12 1.49 30.65 -7.16
CA PHE A 12 1.35 29.25 -6.74
C PHE A 12 -0.11 28.77 -6.70
N GLU A 13 -1.00 29.44 -7.41
CA GLU A 13 -2.39 29.04 -7.61
C GLU A 13 -2.65 28.93 -9.11
N ARG A 14 -2.52 27.71 -9.65
CA ARG A 14 -2.77 27.40 -11.07
C ARG A 14 -3.60 26.14 -11.16
N THR A 15 -4.49 26.09 -12.14
CA THR A 15 -5.39 24.93 -12.31
C THR A 15 -5.22 24.27 -13.66
N GLY A 16 -5.50 22.97 -13.72
CA GLY A 16 -5.61 22.26 -15.00
C GLY A 16 -4.26 22.03 -15.71
N LEU A 17 -3.16 21.94 -14.96
CA LEU A 17 -1.83 21.72 -15.51
C LEU A 17 -1.70 20.28 -16.02
N VAL A 18 -1.27 20.13 -17.27
CA VAL A 18 -1.03 18.84 -17.92
C VAL A 18 0.46 18.57 -18.19
N GLU A 19 1.32 19.53 -17.85
CA GLU A 19 2.77 19.47 -17.97
C GLU A 19 3.45 20.34 -16.91
N TRP A 20 4.76 20.17 -16.75
CA TRP A 20 5.55 20.98 -15.81
C TRP A 20 5.85 22.37 -16.41
N SER A 21 4.96 23.34 -16.16
CA SER A 21 5.01 24.70 -16.75
C SER A 21 4.97 25.84 -15.71
N PHE A 22 5.29 25.54 -14.45
CA PHE A 22 5.16 26.45 -13.31
C PHE A 22 6.47 26.83 -12.62
N GLY A 23 7.62 26.44 -13.19
CA GLY A 23 8.93 26.76 -12.61
C GLY A 23 9.35 25.80 -11.50
N ASP A 24 10.21 26.27 -10.60
CA ASP A 24 10.67 25.51 -9.43
C ASP A 24 9.58 25.52 -8.35
N LEU A 25 9.42 24.38 -7.66
CA LEU A 25 8.48 24.21 -6.55
C LEU A 25 9.27 24.33 -5.23
N PRO A 26 9.31 25.51 -4.58
CA PRO A 26 10.06 25.67 -3.34
C PRO A 26 9.42 24.89 -2.18
N GLU A 27 10.22 24.56 -1.15
CA GLU A 27 9.75 23.84 0.05
C GLU A 27 8.67 24.61 0.81
N GLN A 28 8.78 25.94 0.84
CA GLN A 28 7.84 26.83 1.50
C GLN A 28 7.94 28.23 0.89
N VAL A 29 6.85 28.99 0.98
CA VAL A 29 6.80 30.40 0.60
C VAL A 29 6.19 31.21 1.72
N LYS A 30 6.65 32.45 1.86
CA LYS A 30 6.04 33.43 2.75
C LYS A 30 5.13 34.34 1.94
N PHE A 31 3.93 34.59 2.44
CA PHE A 31 2.97 35.48 1.80
C PHE A 31 2.20 36.28 2.85
N LYS A 32 1.55 37.38 2.44
CA LYS A 32 0.77 38.23 3.35
C LYS A 32 -0.72 38.10 3.07
N ARG A 33 -1.51 37.86 4.12
CA ARG A 33 -2.96 37.80 4.03
C ARG A 33 -3.60 38.52 5.22
N GLY A 34 -4.49 39.47 4.94
CA GLY A 34 -5.13 40.27 5.99
C GLY A 34 -4.13 41.01 6.90
N GLY A 35 -3.00 41.45 6.34
CA GLY A 35 -1.94 42.14 7.08
C GLY A 35 -1.03 41.24 7.95
N ARG A 36 -1.21 39.91 7.92
CA ARG A 36 -0.36 38.94 8.64
C ARG A 36 0.56 38.21 7.67
N GLU A 37 1.81 37.99 8.07
CA GLU A 37 2.75 37.12 7.35
C GLU A 37 2.43 35.66 7.70
N LEU A 38 2.21 34.84 6.67
CA LEU A 38 1.90 33.42 6.75
C LEU A 38 2.95 32.63 5.97
N VAL A 39 3.07 31.34 6.30
CA VAL A 39 3.88 30.37 5.56
C VAL A 39 2.93 29.40 4.88
N GLY A 40 3.11 29.23 3.57
CA GLY A 40 2.40 28.26 2.76
C GLY A 40 3.37 27.26 2.15
N TYR A 41 2.88 26.05 1.90
CA TYR A 41 3.66 24.97 1.31
C TYR A 41 3.10 24.68 -0.09
N PRO A 42 3.80 25.08 -1.17
CA PRO A 42 3.38 24.78 -2.54
C PRO A 42 3.25 23.28 -2.78
N ALA A 43 2.14 22.89 -3.37
CA ALA A 43 1.83 21.49 -3.63
C ALA A 43 1.18 21.29 -4.99
N LEU A 44 1.46 20.13 -5.59
CA LEU A 44 0.78 19.66 -6.79
C LEU A 44 -0.37 18.74 -6.38
N VAL A 45 -1.61 19.16 -6.60
CA VAL A 45 -2.82 18.41 -6.24
C VAL A 45 -3.37 17.67 -7.46
N ASP A 46 -3.53 16.35 -7.38
CA ASP A 46 -4.11 15.54 -8.46
C ASP A 46 -5.63 15.77 -8.56
N ASN A 47 -6.10 16.20 -9.74
CA ASN A 47 -7.52 16.39 -10.05
C ASN A 47 -8.08 15.34 -11.02
N GLY A 48 -7.37 14.22 -11.22
CA GLY A 48 -7.82 13.09 -12.02
C GLY A 48 -7.40 13.15 -13.49
N GLU A 49 -7.54 14.30 -14.15
CA GLU A 49 -7.10 14.48 -15.55
C GLU A 49 -5.94 15.48 -15.70
N SER A 50 -5.68 16.24 -14.64
CA SER A 50 -4.69 17.31 -14.57
C SER A 50 -4.23 17.50 -13.13
N VAL A 51 -3.35 18.46 -12.92
CA VAL A 51 -2.84 18.85 -11.62
C VAL A 51 -3.10 20.32 -11.36
N ASP A 52 -3.46 20.67 -10.13
CA ASP A 52 -3.45 22.06 -9.68
C ASP A 52 -2.20 22.34 -8.86
N LEU A 53 -1.63 23.53 -9.02
CA LEU A 53 -0.65 24.09 -8.10
C LEU A 53 -1.42 24.88 -7.03
N ARG A 54 -1.22 24.54 -5.76
CA ARG A 54 -1.92 25.14 -4.60
C ARG A 54 -0.97 25.42 -3.45
N LEU A 55 -1.35 26.33 -2.55
CA LEU A 55 -0.71 26.48 -1.24
C LEU A 55 -1.46 25.72 -0.15
N LEU A 56 -0.76 24.83 0.56
CA LEU A 56 -1.29 24.08 1.70
C LEU A 56 -0.73 24.59 3.04
N ASP A 57 -1.42 24.25 4.13
CA ASP A 57 -1.13 24.71 5.50
C ASP A 57 0.06 23.99 6.16
N THR A 58 0.37 22.77 5.72
CA THR A 58 1.34 21.90 6.39
C THR A 58 2.29 21.24 5.38
N ALA A 59 3.55 21.11 5.75
CA ALA A 59 4.57 20.45 4.94
C ALA A 59 4.23 18.98 4.61
N ASP A 60 3.66 18.24 5.56
CA ASP A 60 3.33 16.82 5.37
C ASP A 60 2.22 16.65 4.31
N ALA A 61 1.14 17.43 4.41
CA ALA A 61 0.09 17.43 3.39
C ALA A 61 0.64 17.84 2.01
N ALA A 62 1.49 18.87 1.95
CA ALA A 62 2.09 19.32 0.68
C ALA A 62 2.99 18.25 0.07
N THR A 63 3.75 17.53 0.88
CA THR A 63 4.61 16.42 0.42
C THR A 63 3.77 15.29 -0.14
N GLY A 64 2.71 14.88 0.57
CA GLY A 64 1.80 13.82 0.14
C GLY A 64 1.06 14.16 -1.15
N GLU A 65 0.47 15.37 -1.23
CA GLU A 65 -0.19 15.84 -2.45
C GLU A 65 0.80 15.94 -3.60
N THR A 66 1.95 16.60 -3.40
CA THR A 66 2.94 16.78 -4.48
C THR A 66 3.37 15.46 -5.07
N ARG A 67 3.59 14.43 -4.24
CA ARG A 67 3.93 13.09 -4.75
C ARG A 67 2.84 12.54 -5.67
N ARG A 68 1.55 12.68 -5.29
CA ARG A 68 0.41 12.30 -6.15
C ARG A 68 0.35 13.13 -7.43
N GLY A 69 0.49 14.45 -7.32
CA GLY A 69 0.50 15.35 -8.47
C GLY A 69 1.63 15.05 -9.46
N VAL A 70 2.85 14.75 -8.98
CA VAL A 70 3.94 14.33 -9.87
C VAL A 70 3.62 13.01 -10.56
N VAL A 71 3.06 12.02 -9.85
CA VAL A 71 2.60 10.77 -10.49
C VAL A 71 1.59 11.07 -11.59
N ARG A 72 0.63 11.98 -11.37
CA ARG A 72 -0.34 12.41 -12.39
C ARG A 72 0.35 13.02 -13.62
N LEU A 73 1.25 13.99 -13.44
CA LEU A 73 1.98 14.60 -14.56
C LEU A 73 2.83 13.57 -15.32
N LEU A 74 3.48 12.64 -14.62
CA LEU A 74 4.23 11.55 -15.24
C LEU A 74 3.30 10.62 -16.05
N ARG A 75 2.10 10.31 -15.55
CA ARG A 75 1.10 9.53 -16.30
C ARG A 75 0.66 10.24 -17.59
N ILE A 76 0.45 11.56 -17.54
CA ILE A 76 0.09 12.37 -18.71
C ILE A 76 1.25 12.38 -19.72
N ALA A 77 2.47 12.67 -19.25
CA ALA A 77 3.67 12.69 -20.08
C ALA A 77 3.99 11.32 -20.72
N LEU A 78 3.56 10.22 -20.09
CA LEU A 78 3.75 8.84 -20.56
C LEU A 78 2.44 8.21 -21.07
N ALA A 79 1.50 9.02 -21.58
CA ALA A 79 0.18 8.55 -22.02
C ALA A 79 0.25 7.40 -23.05
N ALA A 80 1.23 7.41 -23.96
CA ALA A 80 1.42 6.33 -24.93
C ALA A 80 1.76 4.99 -24.25
N GLN A 81 2.60 5.01 -23.22
CA GLN A 81 2.97 3.82 -22.45
C GLN A 81 1.77 3.29 -21.66
N PHE A 82 0.98 4.18 -21.05
CA PHE A 82 -0.22 3.78 -20.29
C PHE A 82 -1.36 3.29 -21.20
N LYS A 83 -1.52 3.85 -22.40
CA LYS A 83 -2.46 3.34 -23.40
C LYS A 83 -2.09 1.93 -23.86
N GLN A 84 -0.80 1.67 -24.07
CA GLN A 84 -0.33 0.31 -24.38
C GLN A 84 -0.49 -0.64 -23.19
N LEU A 85 -0.20 -0.17 -21.97
CA LEU A 85 -0.39 -0.94 -20.74
C LEU A 85 -1.86 -1.37 -20.58
N ASP A 86 -2.80 -0.44 -20.74
CA ASP A 86 -4.23 -0.73 -20.66
C ASP A 86 -4.66 -1.79 -21.70
N LYS A 87 -4.20 -1.64 -22.95
CA LYS A 87 -4.44 -2.61 -24.01
C LYS A 87 -3.88 -4.00 -23.68
N ASP A 88 -2.66 -4.07 -23.14
CA ASP A 88 -2.06 -5.34 -22.73
C ASP A 88 -2.88 -5.99 -21.61
N LEU A 89 -3.20 -5.23 -20.56
CA LEU A 89 -3.94 -5.73 -19.40
C LEU A 89 -5.37 -6.14 -19.74
N SER A 90 -6.01 -5.51 -20.73
CA SER A 90 -7.33 -5.91 -21.23
C SER A 90 -7.34 -7.34 -21.81
N ARG A 91 -6.17 -7.87 -22.17
CA ARG A 91 -6.01 -9.22 -22.74
C ARG A 91 -5.62 -10.27 -21.69
N GLU A 92 -5.43 -9.89 -20.43
CA GLU A 92 -5.03 -10.77 -19.32
C GLU A 92 -6.22 -11.59 -18.77
N THR A 93 -6.86 -12.37 -19.64
CA THR A 93 -8.09 -13.12 -19.32
C THR A 93 -7.88 -14.22 -18.28
N ALA A 94 -6.71 -14.88 -18.29
CA ALA A 94 -6.37 -15.93 -17.34
C ALA A 94 -6.27 -15.38 -15.91
N LEU A 95 -5.70 -14.18 -15.74
CA LEU A 95 -5.61 -13.53 -14.44
C LEU A 95 -6.97 -13.03 -13.97
N ALA A 96 -7.77 -12.46 -14.88
CA ALA A 96 -9.14 -12.04 -14.60
C ALA A 96 -10.01 -13.21 -14.10
N LEU A 97 -9.86 -14.41 -14.67
CA LEU A 97 -10.58 -15.60 -14.22
C LEU A 97 -10.21 -15.99 -12.77
N LYS A 98 -8.95 -15.87 -12.38
CA LYS A 98 -8.49 -16.11 -11.00
C LYS A 98 -9.03 -15.04 -10.03
N PHE A 99 -9.19 -13.81 -10.50
CA PHE A 99 -9.64 -12.67 -9.70
C PHE A 99 -11.17 -12.60 -9.48
N ARG A 100 -11.97 -13.45 -10.16
CA ARG A 100 -13.44 -13.35 -10.19
C ARG A 100 -14.16 -13.30 -8.82
N ASN A 101 -13.52 -13.80 -7.76
CA ASN A 101 -14.09 -13.78 -6.40
C ASN A 101 -13.86 -12.43 -5.68
N PHE A 102 -12.98 -11.58 -6.22
CA PHE A 102 -12.64 -10.26 -5.68
C PHE A 102 -13.30 -9.13 -6.48
N GLY A 103 -13.51 -9.32 -7.77
CA GLY A 103 -14.17 -8.31 -8.62
C GLY A 103 -14.18 -8.66 -10.10
N SER A 104 -14.60 -7.70 -10.92
CA SER A 104 -14.64 -7.83 -12.37
C SER A 104 -13.25 -7.69 -12.99
N ALA A 105 -13.13 -8.05 -14.29
CA ALA A 105 -11.92 -7.83 -15.06
C ALA A 105 -11.53 -6.34 -15.15
N ASP A 106 -12.51 -5.44 -15.18
CA ASP A 106 -12.27 -3.99 -15.19
C ASP A 106 -11.68 -3.50 -13.86
N ILE A 107 -12.21 -3.97 -12.72
CA ILE A 107 -11.65 -3.67 -11.39
C ILE A 107 -10.20 -4.15 -11.29
N LEU A 108 -9.91 -5.37 -11.75
CA LEU A 108 -8.54 -5.89 -11.80
C LEU A 108 -7.64 -5.01 -12.66
N ARG A 109 -8.09 -4.65 -13.87
CA ARG A 109 -7.31 -3.82 -14.80
C ARG A 109 -6.98 -2.47 -14.18
N GLU A 110 -7.97 -1.79 -13.60
CA GLU A 110 -7.78 -0.49 -12.93
C GLU A 110 -6.81 -0.59 -11.76
N ALA A 111 -6.96 -1.62 -10.91
CA ALA A 111 -6.07 -1.86 -9.78
C ALA A 111 -4.61 -2.09 -10.23
N LEU A 112 -4.41 -2.90 -11.28
CA LEU A 112 -3.07 -3.15 -11.85
C LEU A 112 -2.47 -1.88 -12.45
N ILE A 113 -3.23 -1.08 -13.22
CA ILE A 113 -2.75 0.19 -13.78
C ILE A 113 -2.34 1.14 -12.67
N SER A 114 -3.16 1.27 -11.63
CA SER A 114 -2.90 2.14 -10.48
C SER A 114 -1.63 1.71 -9.74
N ALA A 115 -1.50 0.43 -9.39
CA ALA A 115 -0.33 -0.10 -8.71
C ALA A 115 0.96 0.03 -9.56
N ILE A 116 0.87 -0.22 -10.88
CA ILE A 116 2.00 -0.03 -11.80
C ILE A 116 2.39 1.44 -11.88
N ALA A 117 1.43 2.36 -11.91
CA ALA A 117 1.70 3.79 -11.94
C ALA A 117 2.46 4.25 -10.70
N THR A 118 1.92 3.97 -9.50
CA THR A 118 2.54 4.35 -8.23
C THR A 118 3.97 3.84 -8.12
N ARG A 119 4.19 2.57 -8.49
CA ARG A 119 5.48 1.92 -8.33
C ARG A 119 6.50 2.23 -9.43
N ALA A 120 6.09 2.26 -10.69
CA ALA A 120 7.02 2.48 -11.80
C ALA A 120 7.41 3.94 -11.96
N LEU A 121 6.47 4.86 -11.67
CA LEU A 121 6.67 6.29 -11.90
C LEU A 121 7.42 6.97 -10.78
N MET A 122 7.12 6.62 -9.53
CA MET A 122 7.78 7.20 -8.35
C MET A 122 8.47 6.13 -7.51
N GLY A 123 7.78 5.03 -7.16
CA GLY A 123 8.37 4.01 -6.29
C GLY A 123 8.85 4.62 -4.98
N ASP A 124 10.12 4.40 -4.62
CA ASP A 124 10.79 4.99 -3.45
C ASP A 124 11.69 6.19 -3.83
N ASP A 125 11.65 6.66 -5.08
CA ASP A 125 12.45 7.81 -5.50
C ASP A 125 11.95 9.11 -4.84
N ASP A 126 12.86 10.06 -4.71
CA ASP A 126 12.57 11.42 -4.23
C ASP A 126 11.61 12.16 -5.17
N THR A 127 10.71 12.94 -4.59
CA THR A 127 9.71 13.71 -5.34
C THR A 127 10.36 14.89 -6.06
N PRO A 128 10.31 14.96 -7.41
CA PRO A 128 10.81 16.09 -8.17
C PRO A 128 10.20 17.42 -7.72
N ARG A 129 11.05 18.45 -7.56
CA ARG A 129 10.64 19.84 -7.30
C ARG A 129 11.10 20.80 -8.39
N LYS A 130 11.83 20.32 -9.39
CA LYS A 130 12.29 21.09 -10.55
C LYS A 130 12.04 20.34 -11.85
N LEU A 131 11.89 21.08 -12.96
CA LEU A 131 11.68 20.51 -14.30
C LEU A 131 12.76 19.48 -14.66
N LYS A 132 14.02 19.78 -14.39
CA LYS A 132 15.15 18.87 -14.67
C LYS A 132 15.06 17.54 -13.91
N GLU A 133 14.57 17.57 -12.66
CA GLU A 133 14.36 16.38 -11.85
C GLU A 133 13.17 15.58 -12.37
N PHE A 134 12.10 16.27 -12.76
CA PHE A 134 10.92 15.66 -13.37
C PHE A 134 11.27 14.94 -14.67
N ASP A 135 12.04 15.59 -15.56
CA ASP A 135 12.47 14.97 -16.81
C ASP A 135 13.38 13.77 -16.58
N LYS A 136 14.30 13.84 -15.61
CA LYS A 136 15.12 12.69 -15.22
C LYS A 136 14.27 11.54 -14.68
N GLN A 137 13.23 11.85 -13.91
CA GLN A 137 12.32 10.85 -13.39
C GLN A 137 11.47 10.22 -14.49
N LYS A 138 10.98 11.00 -15.45
CA LYS A 138 10.26 10.54 -16.65
C LYS A 138 11.10 9.53 -17.45
N GLU A 139 12.37 9.84 -17.71
CA GLU A 139 13.27 8.95 -18.44
C GLU A 139 13.55 7.64 -17.68
N ARG A 140 13.65 7.70 -16.34
CA ARG A 140 13.79 6.51 -15.48
C ARG A 140 12.51 5.67 -15.44
N ALA A 141 11.36 6.31 -15.35
CA ALA A 141 10.06 5.68 -15.19
C ALA A 141 9.63 4.91 -16.45
N LYS A 142 9.89 5.46 -17.63
CA LYS A 142 9.48 4.90 -18.92
C LYS A 142 9.85 3.41 -19.11
N PRO A 143 11.11 2.97 -18.93
CA PRO A 143 11.46 1.54 -19.00
C PRO A 143 10.96 0.73 -17.78
N ARG A 144 10.80 1.35 -16.60
CA ARG A 144 10.33 0.68 -15.38
C ARG A 144 8.89 0.20 -15.50
N VAL A 145 8.03 0.89 -16.26
CA VAL A 145 6.62 0.48 -16.45
C VAL A 145 6.51 -0.98 -16.91
N ALA A 146 7.31 -1.38 -17.90
CA ALA A 146 7.30 -2.74 -18.42
C ALA A 146 7.80 -3.77 -17.40
N VAL A 147 8.88 -3.44 -16.67
CA VAL A 147 9.47 -4.32 -15.65
C VAL A 147 8.52 -4.53 -14.47
N VAL A 148 7.92 -3.44 -13.99
CA VAL A 148 6.95 -3.46 -12.88
C VAL A 148 5.69 -4.20 -13.29
N LYS A 149 5.17 -4.00 -14.51
CA LYS A 149 4.04 -4.77 -15.06
C LYS A 149 4.31 -6.27 -14.95
N GLN A 150 5.43 -6.74 -15.49
CA GLN A 150 5.74 -8.17 -15.50
C GLN A 150 5.91 -8.75 -14.09
N ALA A 151 6.58 -8.01 -13.18
CA ALA A 151 6.72 -8.44 -11.80
C ALA A 151 5.36 -8.52 -11.09
N LEU A 152 4.54 -7.47 -11.21
CA LEU A 152 3.24 -7.42 -10.55
C LEU A 152 2.29 -8.51 -11.06
N LEU A 153 2.24 -8.76 -12.37
CA LEU A 153 1.40 -9.84 -12.93
C LEU A 153 1.78 -11.21 -12.39
N ARG A 154 3.08 -11.50 -12.25
CA ARG A 154 3.55 -12.77 -11.66
C ARG A 154 3.14 -12.88 -10.20
N ASP A 155 3.40 -11.84 -9.41
CA ASP A 155 3.13 -11.86 -7.98
C ASP A 155 1.62 -11.97 -7.70
N VAL A 156 0.78 -11.21 -8.42
CA VAL A 156 -0.69 -11.28 -8.30
C VAL A 156 -1.21 -12.66 -8.72
N ALA A 157 -0.68 -13.26 -9.80
CA ALA A 157 -1.07 -14.61 -10.21
C ALA A 157 -0.76 -15.65 -9.11
N GLU A 158 0.44 -15.60 -8.53
CA GLU A 158 0.86 -16.49 -7.45
C GLU A 158 -0.01 -16.31 -6.19
N ILE A 159 -0.30 -15.06 -5.81
CA ILE A 159 -1.15 -14.74 -4.67
C ILE A 159 -2.56 -15.31 -4.87
N LEU A 160 -3.16 -15.12 -6.05
CA LEU A 160 -4.50 -15.62 -6.32
C LEU A 160 -4.56 -17.16 -6.34
N ASP A 161 -3.52 -17.83 -6.84
CA ASP A 161 -3.42 -19.29 -6.83
C ASP A 161 -3.27 -19.84 -5.41
N LEU A 162 -2.44 -19.21 -4.58
CA LEU A 162 -2.30 -19.60 -3.18
C LEU A 162 -3.58 -19.29 -2.38
N HIS A 163 -4.23 -18.16 -2.64
CA HIS A 163 -5.51 -17.81 -2.01
C HIS A 163 -6.58 -18.87 -2.32
N ALA A 164 -6.68 -19.32 -3.59
CA ALA A 164 -7.59 -20.39 -3.98
C ALA A 164 -7.27 -21.71 -3.27
N GLN A 165 -5.99 -22.08 -3.15
CA GLN A 165 -5.56 -23.28 -2.41
C GLN A 165 -5.93 -23.21 -0.93
N VAL A 166 -5.67 -22.07 -0.26
CA VAL A 166 -6.04 -21.86 1.14
C VAL A 166 -7.55 -21.95 1.30
N THR A 167 -8.32 -21.29 0.44
CA THR A 167 -9.79 -21.32 0.47
C THR A 167 -10.32 -22.75 0.33
N ALA A 168 -9.77 -23.53 -0.60
CA ALA A 168 -10.14 -24.94 -0.76
C ALA A 168 -9.82 -25.75 0.50
N ARG A 169 -8.66 -25.51 1.13
CA ARG A 169 -8.23 -26.22 2.34
C ARG A 169 -9.08 -25.88 3.57
N LEU A 170 -9.53 -24.63 3.69
CA LEU A 170 -10.42 -24.17 4.75
C LEU A 170 -11.82 -24.82 4.67
N ASN A 171 -12.26 -25.17 3.46
CA ASN A 171 -13.56 -25.84 3.24
C ASN A 171 -13.46 -27.38 3.31
N ALA A 172 -12.27 -27.96 3.44
CA ALA A 172 -12.06 -29.41 3.48
C ALA A 172 -12.24 -30.00 4.89
N LYS A 173 -12.50 -31.31 5.00
CA LYS A 173 -12.50 -32.04 6.29
C LYS A 173 -11.10 -32.58 6.63
N PRO A 174 -10.79 -32.89 7.91
CA PRO A 174 -11.55 -32.58 9.13
C PRO A 174 -11.56 -31.07 9.44
N GLN A 175 -12.62 -30.62 10.10
CA GLN A 175 -12.85 -29.20 10.40
C GLN A 175 -12.45 -28.90 11.85
N PHE A 176 -11.29 -28.25 12.04
CA PHE A 176 -10.87 -27.71 13.33
C PHE A 176 -11.49 -26.33 13.50
N THR A 177 -12.73 -26.27 13.99
CA THR A 177 -13.60 -25.08 13.89
C THR A 177 -12.92 -23.78 14.32
N ALA A 178 -12.23 -23.77 15.46
CA ALA A 178 -11.57 -22.56 15.96
C ALA A 178 -10.42 -22.10 15.05
N ALA A 179 -9.55 -23.02 14.62
CA ALA A 179 -8.44 -22.71 13.73
C ALA A 179 -8.91 -22.27 12.34
N MET A 180 -9.97 -22.90 11.82
CA MET A 180 -10.53 -22.53 10.53
C MET A 180 -11.19 -21.15 10.56
N ARG A 181 -11.91 -20.81 11.64
CA ARG A 181 -12.47 -19.46 11.80
C ARG A 181 -11.38 -18.38 11.86
N ASP A 182 -10.30 -18.65 12.58
CA ASP A 182 -9.13 -17.76 12.63
C ASP A 182 -8.48 -17.61 11.26
N GLU A 183 -8.19 -18.71 10.57
CA GLU A 183 -7.52 -18.66 9.27
C GLU A 183 -8.39 -18.07 8.15
N THR A 184 -9.72 -18.23 8.21
CA THR A 184 -10.65 -17.49 7.33
C THR A 184 -10.53 -15.99 7.55
N SER A 185 -10.47 -15.54 8.80
CA SER A 185 -10.34 -14.11 9.15
C SER A 185 -8.96 -13.57 8.77
N HIS A 186 -7.91 -14.37 8.98
CA HIS A 186 -6.53 -14.05 8.63
C HIS A 186 -6.33 -13.95 7.11
N LEU A 187 -6.88 -14.90 6.34
CA LEU A 187 -6.86 -14.85 4.87
C LEU A 187 -7.50 -13.56 4.33
N ALA A 188 -8.68 -13.20 4.85
CA ALA A 188 -9.38 -11.97 4.46
C ALA A 188 -8.60 -10.70 4.84
N ALA A 189 -7.82 -10.75 5.93
CA ALA A 189 -6.98 -9.64 6.37
C ALA A 189 -5.64 -9.53 5.61
N LEU A 190 -5.13 -10.63 5.05
CA LEU A 190 -3.92 -10.66 4.20
C LEU A 190 -4.24 -10.26 2.76
N VAL A 191 -5.39 -10.70 2.24
CA VAL A 191 -5.79 -10.50 0.85
C VAL A 191 -7.20 -9.89 0.80
N PRO A 192 -7.37 -8.61 1.20
CA PRO A 192 -8.63 -7.90 1.01
C PRO A 192 -8.94 -7.72 -0.48
N ALA A 193 -10.17 -7.29 -0.82
CA ALA A 193 -10.60 -7.14 -2.22
C ALA A 193 -9.71 -6.20 -3.05
N ASP A 194 -9.14 -5.19 -2.41
CA ASP A 194 -8.28 -4.16 -2.97
C ASP A 194 -6.78 -4.40 -2.70
N PHE A 195 -6.38 -5.63 -2.35
CA PHE A 195 -5.00 -5.94 -1.92
C PHE A 195 -3.90 -5.47 -2.88
N ILE A 196 -4.19 -5.40 -4.20
CA ILE A 196 -3.25 -4.95 -5.25
C ILE A 196 -2.82 -3.49 -5.04
N THR A 197 -3.74 -2.64 -4.55
CA THR A 197 -3.50 -1.21 -4.33
C THR A 197 -3.35 -0.86 -2.85
N ALA A 198 -3.97 -1.63 -1.95
CA ALA A 198 -3.91 -1.38 -0.50
C ALA A 198 -2.64 -1.91 0.16
N THR A 199 -2.00 -2.94 -0.40
CA THR A 199 -0.79 -3.55 0.18
C THR A 199 0.45 -2.85 -0.37
N SER A 200 1.37 -2.45 0.51
CA SER A 200 2.67 -1.91 0.09
C SER A 200 3.42 -2.92 -0.78
N TRP A 201 4.27 -2.43 -1.68
CA TRP A 201 4.99 -3.31 -2.59
C TRP A 201 5.88 -4.34 -1.87
N ALA A 202 6.53 -3.92 -0.77
CA ALA A 202 7.37 -4.81 0.02
C ALA A 202 6.56 -5.99 0.55
N HIS A 203 5.39 -5.72 1.13
CA HIS A 203 4.54 -6.75 1.73
C HIS A 203 3.75 -7.57 0.71
N LEU A 204 3.39 -7.00 -0.45
CA LEU A 204 2.75 -7.75 -1.53
C LEU A 204 3.61 -8.95 -1.94
N ARG A 205 4.93 -8.78 -2.00
CA ARG A 205 5.90 -9.86 -2.30
C ARG A 205 6.01 -10.91 -1.19
N ASP A 206 5.65 -10.56 0.03
CA ASP A 206 5.64 -11.48 1.17
C ASP A 206 4.32 -12.26 1.28
N LEU A 207 3.22 -11.79 0.68
CA LEU A 207 1.93 -12.48 0.73
C LEU A 207 2.01 -13.96 0.34
N PRO A 208 2.73 -14.37 -0.74
CA PRO A 208 2.90 -15.78 -1.05
C PRO A 208 3.53 -16.60 0.09
N ARG A 209 4.44 -16.02 0.88
CA ARG A 209 5.06 -16.69 2.03
C ARG A 209 4.05 -16.84 3.17
N TYR A 210 3.27 -15.80 3.46
CA TYR A 210 2.22 -15.87 4.49
C TYR A 210 1.11 -16.87 4.14
N LEU A 211 0.66 -16.89 2.89
CA LEU A 211 -0.35 -17.86 2.42
C LEU A 211 0.15 -19.31 2.48
N ARG A 212 1.42 -19.56 2.11
CA ARG A 212 2.06 -20.86 2.36
C ARG A 212 2.13 -21.20 3.85
N GLY A 213 2.34 -20.19 4.70
CA GLY A 213 2.27 -20.33 6.16
C GLY A 213 0.94 -20.87 6.65
N ILE A 214 -0.18 -20.33 6.12
CA ILE A 214 -1.52 -20.83 6.40
C ILE A 214 -1.65 -22.30 5.98
N LEU A 215 -1.26 -22.63 4.74
CA LEU A 215 -1.31 -24.01 4.25
C LEU A 215 -0.52 -24.97 5.16
N LYS A 216 0.67 -24.56 5.60
CA LYS A 216 1.53 -25.35 6.49
C LYS A 216 0.94 -25.53 7.88
N ARG A 217 0.31 -24.51 8.43
CA ARG A 217 -0.43 -24.63 9.70
C ARG A 217 -1.56 -25.66 9.56
N LEU A 218 -2.38 -25.54 8.52
CA LEU A 218 -3.50 -26.45 8.25
C LEU A 218 -3.04 -27.90 7.97
N GLU A 219 -1.86 -28.07 7.36
CA GLU A 219 -1.22 -29.38 7.16
C GLU A 219 -0.84 -30.04 8.50
N LYS A 220 -0.22 -29.29 9.41
CA LYS A 220 0.31 -29.80 10.70
C LYS A 220 -0.75 -29.93 11.79
N LEU A 221 -1.89 -29.27 11.63
CA LEU A 221 -2.93 -29.16 12.66
C LEU A 221 -3.41 -30.51 13.23
N PRO A 222 -3.67 -31.57 12.42
CA PRO A 222 -4.12 -32.86 12.94
C PRO A 222 -3.15 -33.53 13.92
N ALA A 223 -1.85 -33.26 13.79
CA ALA A 223 -0.82 -33.85 14.65
C ALA A 223 -0.40 -32.94 15.81
N SER A 224 -0.88 -31.69 15.87
CA SER A 224 -0.32 -30.67 16.77
C SER A 224 -1.33 -29.68 17.35
N GLU A 225 -2.62 -30.01 17.38
CA GLU A 225 -3.72 -29.12 17.81
C GLU A 225 -3.49 -28.43 19.18
N VAL A 226 -3.01 -29.15 20.19
CA VAL A 226 -2.74 -28.57 21.52
C VAL A 226 -1.59 -27.54 21.46
N ARG A 227 -0.55 -27.80 20.66
CA ARG A 227 0.57 -26.88 20.47
C ARG A 227 0.14 -25.67 19.65
N ASP A 228 -0.65 -25.88 18.60
CA ASP A 228 -1.24 -24.82 17.78
C ASP A 228 -2.06 -23.85 18.64
N SER A 229 -2.98 -24.40 19.46
CA SER A 229 -3.86 -23.62 20.33
C SER A 229 -3.07 -22.76 21.33
N ARG A 230 -1.96 -23.28 21.89
CA ARG A 230 -1.06 -22.50 22.77
C ARG A 230 -0.36 -21.36 22.03
N GLY A 231 0.13 -21.62 20.82
CA GLY A 231 0.72 -20.58 19.96
C GLY A 231 -0.31 -19.49 19.62
N MET A 232 -1.51 -19.90 19.25
CA MET A 232 -2.60 -18.99 18.91
C MET A 232 -3.06 -18.10 20.06
N ALA A 233 -3.05 -18.59 21.30
CA ALA A 233 -3.35 -17.75 22.45
C ALA A 233 -2.42 -16.51 22.54
N SER A 234 -1.14 -16.68 22.18
CA SER A 234 -0.17 -15.59 22.16
C SER A 234 -0.43 -14.62 20.99
N VAL A 235 -0.74 -15.15 19.80
CA VAL A 235 -1.11 -14.34 18.62
C VAL A 235 -2.35 -13.51 18.90
N LEU A 236 -3.42 -14.13 19.41
CA LEU A 236 -4.69 -13.46 19.68
C LEU A 236 -4.55 -12.35 20.72
N THR A 237 -3.70 -12.54 21.74
CA THR A 237 -3.44 -11.51 22.75
C THR A 237 -2.87 -10.23 22.10
N LEU A 238 -1.82 -10.37 21.27
CA LEU A 238 -1.19 -9.25 20.57
C LEU A 238 -2.10 -8.66 19.49
N GLN A 239 -2.81 -9.51 18.75
CA GLN A 239 -3.74 -9.11 17.70
C GLN A 239 -4.92 -8.29 18.27
N ASN A 240 -5.47 -8.68 19.43
CA ASN A 240 -6.54 -7.93 20.08
C ASN A 240 -6.06 -6.54 20.55
N LYS A 241 -4.84 -6.44 21.10
CA LYS A 241 -4.22 -5.16 21.43
C LYS A 241 -4.10 -4.27 20.19
N PHE A 242 -3.58 -4.83 19.09
CA PHE A 242 -3.48 -4.16 17.80
C PHE A 242 -4.84 -3.64 17.30
N LEU A 243 -5.85 -4.51 17.24
CA LEU A 243 -7.18 -4.15 16.73
C LEU A 243 -7.85 -3.05 17.58
N ALA A 244 -7.71 -3.11 18.91
CA ALA A 244 -8.23 -2.09 19.82
C ALA A 244 -7.58 -0.72 19.58
N ARG A 245 -6.27 -0.68 19.31
CA ARG A 245 -5.56 0.56 18.98
C ARG A 245 -5.92 1.08 17.59
N ARG A 246 -5.98 0.19 16.59
CA ARG A 246 -6.37 0.54 15.22
C ARG A 246 -7.74 1.21 15.19
N ALA A 247 -8.69 0.75 16.00
CA ALA A 247 -10.03 1.32 16.08
C ALA A 247 -10.06 2.78 16.61
N GLN A 248 -8.99 3.26 17.24
CA GLN A 248 -8.86 4.63 17.73
C GLN A 248 -8.25 5.58 16.70
N VAL A 249 -7.63 5.05 15.64
CA VAL A 249 -7.00 5.84 14.57
C VAL A 249 -8.09 6.41 13.66
N LYS A 250 -7.98 7.69 13.34
CA LYS A 250 -8.80 8.36 12.33
C LYS A 250 -7.94 8.67 11.11
N GLY A 251 -8.32 8.17 9.94
CA GLY A 251 -7.54 8.35 8.72
C GLY A 251 -6.48 7.26 8.52
N GLU A 252 -5.32 7.64 8.02
CA GLU A 252 -4.24 6.70 7.68
C GLU A 252 -3.62 6.06 8.92
N LEU A 253 -3.17 4.81 8.78
CA LEU A 253 -2.55 4.09 9.88
C LEU A 253 -1.14 4.64 10.13
N PRO A 254 -0.77 4.98 11.39
CA PRO A 254 0.59 5.38 11.69
C PRO A 254 1.59 4.30 11.25
N PRO A 255 2.73 4.64 10.61
CA PRO A 255 3.66 3.66 10.07
C PRO A 255 4.12 2.61 11.08
N ALA A 256 4.40 3.01 12.32
CA ALA A 256 4.81 2.08 13.38
C ALA A 256 3.71 1.08 13.77
N LEU A 257 2.43 1.47 13.63
CA LEU A 257 1.31 0.57 13.88
C LEU A 257 1.07 -0.38 12.69
N ASP A 258 1.34 0.06 11.46
CA ASP A 258 1.35 -0.81 10.28
C ASP A 258 2.52 -1.82 10.33
N ASP A 259 3.71 -1.38 10.72
CA ASP A 259 4.86 -2.28 10.93
C ASP A 259 4.55 -3.38 11.97
N PHE A 260 3.84 -3.02 13.05
CA PHE A 260 3.39 -3.98 14.04
C PHE A 260 2.39 -5.00 13.45
N ARG A 261 1.49 -4.56 12.57
CA ARG A 261 0.53 -5.44 11.86
C ARG A 261 1.27 -6.53 11.08
N TRP A 262 2.37 -6.20 10.42
CA TRP A 262 3.19 -7.17 9.66
C TRP A 262 4.05 -8.06 10.56
N GLN A 263 4.52 -7.56 11.69
CA GLN A 263 5.20 -8.38 12.69
C GLN A 263 4.32 -9.49 13.27
N LEU A 264 2.99 -9.29 13.34
CA LEU A 264 2.06 -10.36 13.69
C LEU A 264 2.10 -11.52 12.69
N GLU A 265 2.31 -11.25 11.40
CA GLU A 265 2.43 -12.29 10.38
C GLU A 265 3.75 -13.05 10.50
N GLU A 266 4.83 -12.35 10.84
CA GLU A 266 6.10 -13.00 11.16
C GLU A 266 6.00 -13.87 12.42
N LEU A 267 5.23 -13.43 13.42
CA LEU A 267 4.95 -14.25 14.59
C LEU A 267 4.19 -15.52 14.19
N ARG A 268 3.15 -15.42 13.36
CA ARG A 268 2.43 -16.59 12.84
C ARG A 268 3.36 -17.55 12.09
N ILE A 269 4.24 -17.06 11.22
CA ILE A 269 5.23 -17.90 10.53
C ILE A 269 6.16 -18.61 11.53
N SER A 270 6.72 -17.89 12.51
CA SER A 270 7.63 -18.46 13.52
C SER A 270 6.98 -19.54 14.40
N LEU A 271 5.66 -19.46 14.63
CA LEU A 271 4.93 -20.41 15.45
C LEU A 271 4.46 -21.63 14.65
N PHE A 272 3.96 -21.42 13.44
CA PHE A 272 3.23 -22.46 12.70
C PHE A 272 3.97 -23.00 11.47
N ALA A 273 4.91 -22.24 10.91
CA ALA A 273 5.57 -22.55 9.64
C ALA A 273 7.07 -22.20 9.65
N GLN A 274 7.79 -22.62 10.69
CA GLN A 274 9.21 -22.31 10.92
C GLN A 274 10.14 -22.57 9.72
N GLU A 275 9.83 -23.57 8.91
CA GLU A 275 10.57 -23.91 7.68
C GLU A 275 10.58 -22.79 6.63
N LEU A 276 9.58 -21.89 6.64
CA LEU A 276 9.50 -20.75 5.74
C LEU A 276 10.43 -19.59 6.14
N LYS A 277 10.97 -19.64 7.36
CA LYS A 277 11.84 -18.64 7.98
C LYS A 277 11.18 -17.25 8.10
N THR A 278 11.70 -16.46 9.03
CA THR A 278 11.38 -15.05 9.20
C THR A 278 12.59 -14.21 8.81
N PRO A 279 12.41 -12.99 8.27
CA PRO A 279 13.53 -12.12 7.86
C PRO A 279 14.37 -11.63 9.04
N TYR A 280 13.80 -11.64 10.25
CA TYR A 280 14.47 -11.32 11.51
C TYR A 280 13.92 -12.21 12.63
N PRO A 281 14.60 -12.34 13.79
CA PRO A 281 14.11 -13.21 14.85
C PRO A 281 12.89 -12.59 15.55
N VAL A 282 11.80 -13.35 15.60
CA VAL A 282 10.49 -12.93 16.13
C VAL A 282 10.03 -13.87 17.24
N SER A 283 9.38 -13.31 18.26
CA SER A 283 8.70 -14.08 19.32
C SER A 283 7.63 -13.24 19.99
N ALA A 284 6.65 -13.89 20.65
CA ALA A 284 5.58 -13.20 21.38
C ALA A 284 6.14 -12.19 22.41
N LYS A 285 7.19 -12.58 23.17
CA LYS A 285 7.86 -11.72 24.14
C LYS A 285 8.48 -10.46 23.50
N ARG A 286 9.04 -10.57 22.29
CA ARG A 286 9.61 -9.42 21.58
C ARG A 286 8.51 -8.46 21.13
N LEU A 287 7.42 -9.01 20.58
CA LEU A 287 6.28 -8.20 20.14
C LEU A 287 5.55 -7.55 21.32
N ASP A 288 5.41 -8.21 22.47
CA ASP A 288 4.85 -7.58 23.67
C ASP A 288 5.68 -6.36 24.10
N LYS A 289 7.01 -6.48 24.13
CA LYS A 289 7.88 -5.34 24.46
C LYS A 289 7.71 -4.19 23.45
N LEU A 290 7.70 -4.51 22.16
CA LEU A 290 7.48 -3.53 21.10
C LEU A 290 6.11 -2.85 21.25
N TRP A 291 5.08 -3.62 21.60
CA TRP A 291 3.74 -3.09 21.83
C TRP A 291 3.71 -2.11 23.01
N ASP A 292 4.41 -2.40 24.11
CA ASP A 292 4.49 -1.49 25.26
C ASP A 292 5.12 -0.14 24.92
N GLU A 293 6.06 -0.13 23.97
CA GLU A 293 6.66 1.10 23.43
C GLU A 293 5.67 1.83 22.51
N LEU A 294 5.01 1.12 21.60
CA LEU A 294 4.03 1.66 20.66
C LEU A 294 2.79 2.24 21.35
N ALA A 295 2.30 1.59 22.41
CA ALA A 295 1.12 2.01 23.15
C ALA A 295 1.29 3.38 23.83
N ARG A 296 2.53 3.83 24.05
CA ARG A 296 2.84 5.14 24.64
C ARG A 296 2.93 6.26 23.60
N GLN A 297 3.03 5.92 22.32
CA GLN A 297 3.11 6.91 21.24
C GLN A 297 1.72 7.50 20.95
N PRO A 298 1.61 8.80 20.65
CA PRO A 298 0.34 9.40 20.28
C PRO A 298 -0.17 8.81 18.96
N LEU A 299 -1.50 8.63 18.85
CA LEU A 299 -2.16 8.42 17.57
C LEU A 299 -2.31 9.80 16.95
N VAL A 300 -1.39 10.16 16.06
CA VAL A 300 -1.51 11.37 15.25
C VAL A 300 -2.43 11.06 14.08
#